data_AF-A0A172QFM0-F1
#
_entry.id   AF-A0A172QFM0-F1
#
_cell.length_a   1.000
_cell.length_b   1.000
_cell.length_c   1.000
_cell.angle_alpha   90.00
_cell.angle_beta   90.00
_cell.angle_gamma   90.00
#
_symmetry.space_group_name_H-M   'P 1'
#
loop_
_entity.id
_entity.type
_entity.pdbx_description
1 polymer ?
#
loop_
_entity_poly.entity_id
_entity_poly.type
_entity_poly.pdbx_seq_one_letter_code
_entity_poly.pdbx_strand_id
1 'polypeptide(L)'
;DFVYQYKAQCYYRNGTDDIRLLQRHIYNQEEYVYFDGDRNFFIPVTEYGRADADYWNSQPDVLARVRAARETVCKHNYQIFKPVAIDRK
;
A
#
# COMPACT_ATOMS: atom_id res chain seq x y z
N ASP A 1 19.47 -16.74 -8.71
CA ASP A 1 19.21 -15.52 -7.92
C ASP A 1 17.72 -15.27 -7.80
N PHE A 2 17.29 -14.77 -6.64
CA PHE A 2 15.92 -14.37 -6.38
C PHE A 2 15.89 -12.93 -5.87
N VAL A 3 14.81 -12.21 -6.13
CA VAL A 3 14.62 -10.82 -5.67
C VAL A 3 13.31 -10.71 -4.92
N TYR A 4 13.30 -10.00 -3.81
CA TYR A 4 12.09 -9.63 -3.11
C TYR A 4 11.93 -8.11 -3.13
N GLN A 5 10.73 -7.63 -3.46
CA GLN A 5 10.42 -6.20 -3.50
C GLN A 5 9.19 -5.90 -2.67
N TYR A 6 9.24 -4.77 -1.98
CA TYR A 6 8.14 -4.19 -1.24
C TYR A 6 7.86 -2.79 -1.79
N LYS A 7 6.61 -2.49 -2.13
CA LYS A 7 6.21 -1.17 -2.64
C LYS A 7 5.03 -0.63 -1.84
N ALA A 8 5.24 0.48 -1.14
CA ALA A 8 4.18 1.27 -0.51
C ALA A 8 3.87 2.48 -1.40
N GLN A 9 2.78 2.41 -2.14
CA GLN A 9 2.41 3.39 -3.16
C GLN A 9 1.18 4.18 -2.72
N CYS A 10 1.26 5.50 -2.84
CA CYS A 10 0.16 6.41 -2.58
C CYS A 10 -0.32 7.04 -3.89
N TYR A 11 -1.56 6.77 -4.29
CA TYR A 11 -2.18 7.35 -5.48
C TYR A 11 -3.12 8.47 -5.04
N TYR A 12 -2.76 9.71 -5.37
CA TYR A 12 -3.53 10.91 -5.07
C TYR A 12 -4.48 11.20 -6.23
N ARG A 13 -5.78 10.92 -6.06
CA ARG A 13 -6.80 11.07 -7.12
C ARG A 13 -7.45 12.45 -7.13
N ASN A 14 -7.59 13.05 -5.95
CA ASN A 14 -8.04 14.43 -5.78
C ASN A 14 -7.33 15.05 -4.55
N GLY A 15 -6.10 15.52 -4.76
CA GLY A 15 -5.25 16.03 -3.67
C GLY A 15 -5.14 15.01 -2.53
N THR A 16 -5.47 15.45 -1.31
CA THR A 16 -5.53 14.58 -0.13
C THR A 16 -6.93 14.12 0.25
N ASP A 17 -7.96 14.57 -0.47
CA ASP A 17 -9.36 14.20 -0.20
C ASP A 17 -9.59 12.74 -0.61
N ASP A 18 -8.90 12.30 -1.66
CA ASP A 18 -8.96 10.94 -2.16
C ASP A 18 -7.57 10.36 -2.42
N ILE A 19 -7.16 9.45 -1.53
CA ILE A 19 -5.87 8.76 -1.55
C ILE A 19 -6.12 7.25 -1.53
N ARG A 20 -5.61 6.54 -2.54
CA ARG A 20 -5.53 5.08 -2.54
C ARG A 20 -4.13 4.63 -2.15
N LEU A 21 -4.02 3.93 -1.02
CA LEU A 21 -2.78 3.28 -0.58
C LEU A 21 -2.73 1.86 -1.14
N LEU A 22 -1.63 1.48 -1.79
CA LEU A 22 -1.32 0.09 -2.15
C LEU A 22 -0.02 -0.33 -1.47
N GLN A 23 -0.06 -1.41 -0.71
CA GLN A 23 1.14 -2.06 -0.18
C GLN A 23 1.33 -3.39 -0.90
N ARG A 24 2.32 -3.47 -1.80
CA ARG A 24 2.53 -4.62 -2.68
C ARG A 24 3.75 -5.41 -2.28
N HIS A 25 3.62 -6.74 -2.29
CA HIS A 25 4.70 -7.68 -2.05
C HIS A 25 4.95 -8.50 -3.32
N ILE A 26 6.20 -8.47 -3.80
CA ILE A 26 6.58 -9.01 -5.10
C ILE A 26 7.78 -9.92 -4.93
N TYR A 27 7.67 -11.14 -5.44
CA TYR A 27 8.78 -12.08 -5.52
C TYR A 27 9.21 -12.24 -6.97
N ASN A 28 10.48 -11.98 -7.24
CA ASN A 28 11.05 -11.73 -8.56
C ASN A 28 10.27 -10.62 -9.28
N GLN A 29 9.41 -11.00 -10.23
CA GLN A 29 8.54 -10.08 -10.98
C GLN A 29 7.06 -10.38 -10.76
N GLU A 30 6.73 -11.33 -9.89
CA GLU A 30 5.38 -11.77 -9.59
C GLU A 30 4.91 -11.15 -8.28
N GLU A 31 3.94 -10.24 -8.38
CA GLU A 31 3.21 -9.76 -7.21
C GLU A 31 2.35 -10.89 -6.67
N TYR A 32 2.51 -11.23 -5.39
CA TYR A 32 1.81 -12.37 -4.80
C TYR A 32 0.70 -11.95 -3.84
N VAL A 33 0.82 -10.80 -3.18
CA VAL A 33 -0.20 -10.24 -2.28
C VAL A 33 -0.07 -8.72 -2.19
N TYR A 34 -1.19 -8.03 -1.99
CA TYR A 34 -1.19 -6.60 -1.72
C TYR A 34 -2.31 -6.16 -0.80
N PHE A 35 -2.08 -5.10 -0.02
CA PHE A 35 -3.16 -4.36 0.64
C PHE A 35 -3.77 -3.36 -0.34
N ASP A 36 -5.11 -3.31 -0.41
CA ASP A 36 -5.84 -2.28 -1.14
C ASP A 36 -6.53 -1.32 -0.18
N GLY A 37 -6.10 -0.06 -0.16
CA GLY A 37 -6.70 0.99 0.68
C GLY A 37 -8.17 1.28 0.37
N ASP A 38 -8.63 0.99 -0.85
CA ASP A 38 -10.06 1.12 -1.19
C ASP A 38 -10.90 -0.01 -0.58
N ARG A 39 -10.31 -1.21 -0.40
CA ARG A 39 -10.98 -2.37 0.19
C ARG A 39 -10.67 -2.57 1.68
N ASN A 40 -9.60 -1.96 2.17
CA ASN A 40 -9.09 -2.01 3.53
C ASN A 40 -8.64 -3.40 4.03
N PHE A 41 -8.18 -4.28 3.14
CA PHE A 41 -7.60 -5.58 3.49
C PHE A 41 -6.59 -6.07 2.46
N PHE A 42 -5.82 -7.11 2.82
CA PHE A 42 -4.87 -7.79 1.95
C PHE A 42 -5.56 -8.76 0.99
N ILE A 43 -5.11 -8.77 -0.25
CA ILE A 43 -5.71 -9.50 -1.37
C ILE A 43 -4.61 -10.34 -2.00
N PRO A 44 -4.77 -11.67 -2.06
CA PRO A 44 -3.83 -12.51 -2.76
C PRO A 44 -3.98 -12.30 -4.27
N VAL A 45 -2.86 -12.20 -4.97
CA VAL A 45 -2.79 -12.17 -6.44
C VAL A 45 -2.56 -13.58 -6.97
N THR A 46 -1.72 -14.35 -6.27
CA THR A 46 -1.35 -15.71 -6.62
C THR A 46 -1.77 -16.68 -5.51
N GLU A 47 -1.74 -17.98 -5.79
CA GLU A 47 -2.03 -19.00 -4.77
C GLU A 47 -1.04 -18.92 -3.59
N TYR A 48 0.23 -18.65 -3.87
CA TYR A 48 1.28 -18.48 -2.86
C TYR A 48 0.92 -17.38 -1.84
N GLY A 49 0.38 -16.25 -2.29
CA GLY A 49 0.02 -15.14 -1.40
C GLY A 49 -1.25 -15.33 -0.57
N ARG A 50 -2.00 -16.42 -0.75
CA ARG A 50 -3.21 -16.70 0.03
C ARG A 50 -2.91 -16.83 1.52
N ALA A 51 -1.86 -17.56 1.86
CA ALA A 51 -1.48 -17.77 3.25
C ALA A 51 -1.13 -16.44 3.96
N ASP A 52 -0.38 -15.56 3.29
CA ASP A 52 -0.02 -14.25 3.82
C ASP A 52 -1.24 -13.32 3.95
N ALA A 53 -2.11 -13.29 2.94
CA ALA A 53 -3.34 -12.50 2.97
C ALA A 53 -4.24 -12.93 4.13
N ASP A 54 -4.48 -14.23 4.28
CA ASP A 54 -5.32 -14.78 5.36
C ASP A 54 -4.70 -14.48 6.74
N TYR A 55 -3.39 -14.69 6.88
CA TYR A 55 -2.68 -14.41 8.14
C TYR A 55 -2.72 -12.92 8.51
N TRP A 56 -2.41 -12.01 7.61
CA TRP A 56 -2.42 -10.58 7.91
C TRP A 56 -3.84 -10.02 8.07
N ASN A 57 -4.82 -10.53 7.34
CA ASN A 57 -6.22 -10.13 7.52
C ASN A 57 -6.80 -10.59 8.85
N SER A 58 -6.28 -11.69 9.42
CA SER A 58 -6.68 -12.17 10.75
C SER A 58 -6.06 -11.38 11.91
N GLN A 59 -5.11 -10.48 11.64
CA GLN A 59 -4.39 -9.69 12.64
C GLN A 59 -4.88 -8.23 12.69
N PRO A 60 -5.69 -7.86 13.72
CA PRO A 60 -6.31 -6.54 13.78
C PRO A 60 -5.29 -5.39 13.89
N ASP A 61 -4.18 -5.60 14.58
CA ASP A 61 -3.10 -4.63 14.75
C ASP A 61 -2.35 -4.36 13.44
N VAL A 62 -2.08 -5.41 12.66
CA VAL A 62 -1.48 -5.31 11.34
C VAL A 62 -2.39 -4.51 10.40
N LEU A 63 -3.67 -4.87 10.31
CA LEU A 63 -4.63 -4.13 9.49
C LEU A 63 -4.80 -2.68 9.93
N ALA A 64 -4.90 -2.42 11.23
CA ALA A 64 -5.01 -1.06 11.76
C ALA A 64 -3.80 -0.20 11.38
N ARG A 65 -2.59 -0.74 11.52
CA ARG A 65 -1.35 -0.03 11.16
C ARG A 65 -1.29 0.29 9.67
N VAL A 66 -1.63 -0.66 8.80
CA VAL A 66 -1.58 -0.45 7.34
C VAL A 66 -2.66 0.53 6.89
N ARG A 67 -3.88 0.44 7.44
CA ARG A 67 -4.95 1.42 7.19
C ARG A 67 -4.54 2.83 7.61
N ALA A 68 -3.88 2.97 8.76
CA ALA A 68 -3.42 4.26 9.26
C ALA A 68 -2.36 4.91 8.36
N ALA A 69 -1.60 4.14 7.58
CA ALA A 69 -0.56 4.66 6.70
C ALA A 69 -1.08 5.61 5.61
N ARG A 70 -2.38 5.56 5.26
CA ARG A 70 -3.00 6.57 4.40
C ARG A 70 -2.84 7.98 4.99
N GLU A 71 -3.17 8.16 6.27
CA GLU A 71 -3.07 9.46 6.92
C GLU A 71 -1.65 9.75 7.40
N THR A 72 -0.99 8.78 8.03
CA THR A 72 0.30 9.01 8.69
C THR A 72 1.47 9.06 7.72
N VAL A 73 1.37 8.42 6.55
CA VAL A 73 2.43 8.38 5.55
C VAL A 73 2.03 9.12 4.28
N CYS A 74 0.95 8.71 3.60
CA CYS A 74 0.62 9.30 2.30
C CYS A 74 0.29 10.79 2.42
N LYS A 75 -0.66 11.16 3.29
CA LYS A 75 -1.06 12.56 3.45
C LYS A 75 0.07 13.44 3.98
N HIS A 76 0.82 12.94 4.96
CA HIS A 76 2.01 13.61 5.48
C HIS A 76 3.04 13.89 4.39
N ASN A 77 3.39 12.88 3.60
CA ASN A 77 4.37 13.03 2.51
C ASN A 77 3.84 13.91 1.38
N TYR A 78 2.54 13.84 1.06
CA TYR A 78 1.94 14.74 0.08
C TYR A 78 2.19 16.19 0.45
N GLN A 79 1.96 16.59 1.70
CA GLN A 79 2.17 17.97 2.16
C GLN A 79 3.64 18.41 2.03
N ILE A 80 4.59 17.53 2.36
CA ILE A 80 6.02 17.80 2.23
C ILE A 80 6.42 17.98 0.75
N PHE A 81 5.95 17.10 -0.12
CA PHE A 81 6.34 17.09 -1.54
C PHE A 81 5.50 18.00 -2.42
N LYS A 82 4.35 18.51 -1.92
CA LYS A 82 3.47 19.39 -2.69
C LYS A 82 4.20 20.55 -3.35
N PRO A 83 4.96 21.40 -2.64
CA PRO A 83 5.61 22.57 -3.26
C PRO A 83 6.79 22.25 -4.18
N VAL A 84 7.40 21.06 -4.06
CA VAL A 84 8.64 20.72 -4.76
C VAL A 84 8.47 19.70 -5.89
N ALA A 85 7.40 18.91 -5.87
CA ALA A 85 7.17 17.86 -6.84
C ALA A 85 5.78 17.96 -7.50
N ILE A 86 4.73 18.23 -6.72
CA ILE A 86 3.35 18.22 -7.23
C ILE A 86 3.01 19.52 -7.94
N ASP A 87 3.25 20.67 -7.31
CA ASP A 87 2.90 21.99 -7.84
C ASP A 87 3.84 22.45 -8.97
N ARG A 88 4.93 21.72 -9.20
CA ARG A 88 5.89 21.99 -10.28
C ARG A 88 5.62 21.16 -11.55
N LYS A 89 4.61 20.31 -11.53
CA LYS A 89 4.22 19.46 -12.64
C LYS A 89 3.26 20.19 -13.57
#